data_AF-A0A392U9T9-F1
#
_entry.id   AF-A0A392U9T9-F1
#
_cell.length_a   1.000
_cell.length_b   1.000
_cell.length_c   1.000
_cell.angle_alpha   90.00
_cell.angle_beta   90.00
_cell.angle_gamma   90.00
#
_symmetry.space_group_name_H-M   'P 1'
#
loop_
_entity.id
_entity.type
_entity.pdbx_description
1 polymer ?
#
loop_
_entity_poly.entity_id
_entity_poly.type
_entity_poly.pdbx_seq_one_letter_code
_entity_poly.pdbx_strand_id
1 'polypeptide(L)'
;ASRCPLSKDIMRAPIPAGFEKSPPLATYDGQTDPNDHVDNINAILDFRRVSGAIRCRIFPTTLRRGAMAWYQSLAPESVSS
;
A
#
# COMPACT_ATOMS: atom_id res chain seq x y z
N ALA A 1 -9.68 19.07 -0.87
CA ALA A 1 -8.99 18.24 0.12
C ALA A 1 -8.68 16.88 -0.50
N SER A 2 -7.45 16.40 -0.41
CA SER A 2 -7.07 15.09 -0.94
C SER A 2 -7.91 14.00 -0.27
N ARG A 3 -8.69 13.23 -1.04
CA ARG A 3 -9.43 12.05 -0.54
C ARG A 3 -8.48 10.86 -0.38
N CYS A 4 -7.34 11.08 0.26
CA CYS A 4 -6.34 10.03 0.45
C CYS A 4 -6.64 9.31 1.78
N PRO A 5 -6.82 7.98 1.77
CA PRO A 5 -6.99 7.23 3.01
C PRO A 5 -5.75 7.29 3.91
N LEU A 6 -4.56 7.54 3.35
CA LEU A 6 -3.32 7.61 4.13
C LEU A 6 -3.26 8.87 4.98
N SER A 7 -2.85 8.69 6.25
CA SER A 7 -2.53 9.79 7.15
C SER A 7 -1.42 10.69 6.60
N LYS A 8 -1.39 11.94 7.08
CA LYS A 8 -0.35 12.92 6.71
C LYS A 8 1.06 12.42 7.02
N ASP A 9 1.25 11.67 8.10
CA ASP A 9 2.57 11.15 8.49
C ASP A 9 3.11 10.14 7.48
N ILE A 10 2.25 9.23 7.00
CA ILE A 10 2.58 8.31 5.91
C ILE A 10 2.92 9.07 4.64
N MET A 11 2.11 10.07 4.27
CA MET A 11 2.31 10.86 3.05
C MET A 11 3.60 11.70 3.08
N ARG A 12 4.00 12.17 4.26
CA ARG A 12 5.22 12.97 4.47
C ARG A 12 6.46 12.12 4.69
N ALA A 13 6.33 10.82 4.89
CA ALA A 13 7.46 9.93 5.07
C ALA A 13 8.40 9.99 3.84
N PRO A 14 9.71 10.16 4.06
CA PRO A 14 10.66 10.27 2.96
C PRO A 14 10.70 8.96 2.18
N ILE A 15 10.58 9.05 0.85
CA ILE A 15 10.76 7.88 -0.03
C ILE A 15 12.25 7.51 -0.01
N PRO A 16 12.62 6.27 0.36
CA PRO A 16 14.01 5.85 0.30
C PRO A 16 14.51 5.86 -1.15
N ALA A 17 15.79 6.19 -1.35
CA ALA A 17 16.41 6.14 -2.66
C ALA A 17 16.29 4.73 -3.27
N GLY A 18 15.89 4.63 -4.55
CA GLY A 18 15.64 3.36 -5.23
C GLY A 18 14.20 2.84 -5.13
N PHE A 19 13.30 3.54 -4.45
CA PHE A 19 11.86 3.26 -4.38
C PHE A 19 11.02 4.24 -5.19
N GLU A 20 11.63 4.97 -6.12
CA GLU A 20 10.91 5.86 -7.04
C GLU A 20 9.95 5.08 -7.94
N LYS A 21 10.22 3.78 -8.13
CA LYS A 21 9.33 2.83 -8.80
C LYS A 21 8.85 1.78 -7.79
N SER A 22 7.55 1.51 -7.80
CA SER A 22 6.99 0.40 -7.02
C SER A 22 7.64 -0.92 -7.48
N PRO A 23 8.07 -1.81 -6.56
CA PRO A 23 8.56 -3.12 -6.95
C PRO A 23 7.49 -3.89 -7.74
N PRO A 24 7.88 -4.86 -8.59
CA PRO A 24 6.92 -5.74 -9.24
C PRO A 24 6.23 -6.58 -8.16
N LEU A 25 5.04 -6.15 -7.75
CA LEU A 25 4.20 -6.80 -6.77
C LEU A 25 3.03 -7.46 -7.46
N ALA A 26 2.58 -8.59 -6.91
CA ALA A 26 1.33 -9.21 -7.33
C ALA A 26 0.19 -8.21 -7.18
N THR A 27 -0.75 -8.24 -8.14
CA THR A 27 -1.95 -7.41 -8.06
C THR A 27 -3.08 -8.16 -7.40
N TYR A 28 -3.92 -7.45 -6.66
CA TYR A 28 -5.07 -8.00 -5.97
C TYR A 28 -6.35 -7.30 -6.38
N ASP A 29 -7.31 -8.07 -6.89
CA ASP A 29 -8.59 -7.56 -7.37
C ASP A 29 -9.75 -7.75 -6.40
N GLY A 30 -9.52 -8.49 -5.30
CA GLY A 30 -10.52 -8.81 -4.28
C GLY A 30 -11.09 -10.22 -4.36
N GLN A 31 -10.59 -11.09 -5.24
CA GLN A 31 -11.17 -12.42 -5.47
C GLN A 31 -10.44 -13.59 -4.80
N THR A 32 -9.21 -13.39 -4.35
CA THR A 32 -8.40 -14.40 -3.63
C THR A 32 -8.38 -14.10 -2.13
N ASP A 33 -7.74 -14.96 -1.32
CA ASP A 33 -7.57 -14.68 0.11
C ASP A 33 -6.79 -13.36 0.32
N PRO A 34 -7.36 -12.36 1.01
CA PRO A 34 -6.67 -11.12 1.32
C PRO A 34 -5.42 -11.33 2.18
N ASN A 35 -5.40 -12.34 3.06
CA ASN A 35 -4.27 -12.59 3.95
C ASN A 35 -3.06 -13.09 3.16
N ASP A 36 -3.26 -14.03 2.22
CA ASP A 36 -2.20 -14.52 1.33
C ASP A 36 -1.56 -13.37 0.53
N HIS A 37 -2.39 -12.42 0.06
CA HIS A 37 -1.91 -11.23 -0.64
C HIS A 37 -1.07 -10.33 0.26
N VAL A 38 -1.54 -10.08 1.50
CA VAL A 38 -0.80 -9.28 2.49
C VAL A 38 0.53 -9.94 2.87
N ASP A 39 0.53 -11.25 3.10
CA ASP A 39 1.73 -12.01 3.44
C ASP A 39 2.75 -11.99 2.30
N ASN A 40 2.29 -12.13 1.04
CA ASN A 40 3.16 -12.02 -0.13
C ASN A 40 3.82 -10.64 -0.24
N ILE A 41 3.04 -9.56 -0.07
CA ILE A 41 3.57 -8.19 -0.07
C ILE A 41 4.57 -8.01 1.07
N ASN A 42 4.23 -8.43 2.28
CA ASN A 42 5.08 -8.27 3.46
C ASN A 42 6.42 -8.99 3.26
N ALA A 43 6.43 -10.22 2.77
CA ALA A 43 7.66 -10.97 2.49
C ALA A 43 8.59 -10.23 1.51
N ILE A 44 8.03 -9.63 0.45
CA ILE A 44 8.82 -8.86 -0.54
C ILE A 44 9.34 -7.56 0.06
N LEU A 45 8.53 -6.85 0.83
CA LEU A 45 8.90 -5.57 1.43
C LEU A 45 9.88 -5.73 2.60
N ASP A 46 9.79 -6.83 3.35
CA ASP A 46 10.76 -7.21 4.38
C ASP A 46 12.13 -7.53 3.78
N PHE A 47 12.17 -8.33 2.71
CA PHE A 47 13.41 -8.59 1.97
C PHE A 47 14.10 -7.31 1.50
N ARG A 48 13.30 -6.31 1.09
CA ARG A 48 13.77 -5.00 0.64
C ARG A 48 13.99 -3.99 1.77
N ARG A 49 13.80 -4.38 3.03
CA ARG A 49 13.98 -3.55 4.24
C ARG A 49 13.18 -2.25 4.21
N VAL A 50 11.94 -2.33 3.73
CA VAL A 50 11.04 -1.17 3.61
C VAL A 50 10.41 -0.83 4.96
N SER A 51 10.40 0.44 5.35
CA SER A 51 9.76 0.92 6.57
C SER A 51 8.23 0.96 6.48
N GLY A 52 7.52 0.86 7.62
CA GLY A 52 6.05 0.76 7.70
C GLY A 52 5.30 1.81 6.87
N ALA A 53 5.64 3.10 7.03
CA ALA A 53 5.01 4.17 6.27
C ALA A 53 5.14 3.99 4.74
N ILE A 54 6.28 3.49 4.27
CA ILE A 54 6.49 3.23 2.84
C ILE A 54 5.70 2.00 2.38
N ARG A 55 5.52 0.98 3.24
CA ARG A 55 4.63 -0.17 2.95
C ARG A 55 3.20 0.30 2.70
N CYS A 56 2.69 1.21 3.54
CA CYS A 56 1.36 1.80 3.36
C CYS A 56 1.22 2.60 2.06
N ARG A 57 2.29 3.21 1.56
CA ARG A 57 2.29 3.91 0.25
C ARG A 57 2.35 2.94 -0.93
N ILE A 58 3.00 1.80 -0.77
CA ILE A 58 3.15 0.78 -1.82
C ILE A 58 1.90 -0.09 -1.95
N PHE A 59 1.28 -0.47 -0.83
CA PHE A 59 0.14 -1.40 -0.82
C PHE A 59 -1.00 -1.00 -1.79
N PRO A 60 -1.47 0.26 -1.84
CA PRO A 60 -2.52 0.68 -2.78
C PRO A 60 -2.16 0.47 -4.26
N THR A 61 -0.85 0.46 -4.59
CA THR A 61 -0.39 0.24 -5.97
C THR A 61 -0.62 -1.20 -6.45
N THR A 62 -0.89 -2.13 -5.53
CA THR A 62 -1.19 -3.54 -5.82
C THR A 62 -2.69 -3.77 -6.07
N LEU A 63 -3.56 -2.86 -5.61
CA LEU A 63 -5.00 -3.04 -5.68
C LEU A 63 -5.55 -2.77 -7.08
N ARG A 64 -6.49 -3.60 -7.52
CA ARG A 64 -7.18 -3.50 -8.81
C ARG A 64 -8.68 -3.66 -8.60
N ARG A 65 -9.47 -3.24 -9.58
CA ARG A 65 -10.93 -3.49 -9.65
C ARG A 65 -11.65 -3.20 -8.32
N GLY A 66 -12.36 -4.19 -7.77
CA GLY A 66 -13.15 -4.06 -6.55
C GLY A 66 -12.31 -3.67 -5.33
N ALA A 67 -11.09 -4.22 -5.20
CA ALA A 67 -10.19 -3.86 -4.12
C ALA A 67 -9.74 -2.38 -4.18
N MET A 68 -9.52 -1.84 -5.38
CA MET A 68 -9.19 -0.42 -5.54
C MET A 68 -10.39 0.47 -5.22
N ALA A 69 -11.60 0.07 -5.65
CA ALA A 69 -12.82 0.79 -5.32
C ALA A 69 -13.08 0.82 -3.80
N TRP A 70 -12.88 -0.31 -3.11
CA TRP A 70 -12.93 -0.37 -1.65
C TRP A 70 -11.93 0.59 -1.02
N TYR A 71 -10.67 0.58 -1.45
CA TYR A 71 -9.65 1.48 -0.90
C TYR A 71 -10.00 2.96 -1.09
N GLN A 72 -10.55 3.33 -2.25
CA GLN A 72 -11.00 4.70 -2.53
C GLN A 72 -12.26 5.11 -1.74
N SER A 73 -13.00 4.15 -1.20
CA SER A 73 -14.18 4.40 -0.35
C SER A 73 -13.82 4.71 1.11
N LEU A 74 -12.58 4.44 1.51
CA LEU A 74 -12.11 4.71 2.87
C LEU A 74 -12.14 6.21 3.19
N ALA A 75 -12.42 6.53 4.45
CA ALA A 75 -12.38 7.91 4.92
C ALA A 75 -10.97 8.50 4.76
N PRO A 76 -10.83 9.81 4.46
CA PRO A 76 -9.53 10.45 4.43
C PRO A 76 -8.77 10.27 5.74
N GLU A 77 -7.46 10.03 5.65
CA GLU A 77 -6.56 9.89 6.80
C GLU A 77 -6.91 8.73 7.77
N SER A 78 -7.73 7.76 7.34
CA SER A 78 -8.11 6.59 8.15
C SER A 78 -7.03 5.52 8.30
N VAL A 79 -5.98 5.55 7.47
CA VAL A 79 -4.87 4.60 7.49
C VAL A 79 -3.65 5.23 8.18
N SER A 80 -3.17 4.58 9.24
CA SER A 80 -1.97 4.92 10.00
C SER A 80 -0.92 3.81 9.90
N SER A 81 0.34 4.12 10.24
CA SER A 81 1.49 3.22 10.13
C SER A 81 1.67 2.33 11.35
#